data_AF-A0A7L4PVZ0-F1
#
_entry.id   AF-A0A7L4PVZ0-F1
#
_cell.length_a   1.000
_cell.length_b   1.000
_cell.length_c   1.000
_cell.angle_alpha   90.00
_cell.angle_beta   90.00
_cell.angle_gamma   90.00
#
_symmetry.space_group_name_H-M   'P 1'
#
loop_
_entity.id
_entity.type
_entity.pdbx_description
1 polymer ?
#
loop_
_entity_poly.entity_id
_entity_poly.type
_entity_poly.pdbx_seq_one_letter_code
_entity_poly.pdbx_strand_id
1 'polypeptide(L)' 'MDLKYVQTTCPYCGTGCTFNLVVKDGKVVGTAPYHRSPVNEGKVCPKGTYAHEFVNREDRLTK' A
#
# COMPACT_ATOMS: atom_id res chain seq x y z
N MET A 1 13.03 -15.80 -5.34
CA MET A 1 11.92 -14.83 -5.42
C MET A 1 11.48 -14.53 -4.01
N ASP A 2 11.76 -13.34 -3.50
CA ASP A 2 11.36 -12.91 -2.15
C ASP A 2 10.07 -12.10 -2.27
N LEU A 3 8.98 -12.60 -1.67
CA LEU A 3 7.67 -11.94 -1.63
C LEU A 3 7.29 -11.68 -0.17
N LYS A 4 7.04 -10.41 0.16
CA LYS A 4 6.68 -9.96 1.51
C LYS A 4 5.42 -9.12 1.49
N TYR A 5 4.62 -9.25 2.54
CA TYR A 5 3.47 -8.39 2.80
C TYR A 5 3.81 -7.53 4.01
N VAL A 6 3.91 -6.22 3.81
CA VAL A 6 4.28 -5.26 4.85
C VAL A 6 3.09 -4.38 5.17
N GLN A 7 2.55 -4.49 6.38
CA GLN A 7 1.44 -3.66 6.81
C GLN A 7 1.85 -2.19 6.87
N THR A 8 0.98 -1.30 6.38
CA THR A 8 1.16 0.15 6.45
C THR A 8 -0.18 0.87 6.62
N THR A 9 -0.11 2.17 6.85
CA THR A 9 -1.26 3.08 6.91
C THR A 9 -1.41 3.81 5.57
N CYS A 10 -2.65 3.95 5.12
CA CYS A 10 -3.01 4.64 3.90
C CYS A 10 -2.59 6.13 3.95
N PRO A 11 -1.83 6.64 2.96
CA PRO A 11 -1.34 8.02 2.99
C PRO A 11 -2.33 9.05 2.41
N TYR A 12 -3.54 8.64 2.00
CA TYR A 12 -4.44 9.53 1.24
C TYR A 12 -5.28 10.48 2.10
N CYS A 13 -6.19 9.95 2.92
CA CYS A 13 -7.13 10.76 3.71
C CYS A 13 -7.04 10.42 5.20
N GLY A 14 -7.60 11.26 6.06
CA GLY A 14 -7.50 11.15 7.51
C GLY A 14 -8.21 9.96 8.16
N THR A 15 -8.88 9.10 7.39
CA THR A 15 -9.57 7.91 7.91
C THR A 15 -8.59 6.93 8.58
N GLY A 16 -7.35 6.82 8.07
CA GLY A 16 -6.34 5.95 8.68
C GLY A 16 -6.51 4.46 8.38
N CYS A 17 -7.09 4.09 7.22
CA CYS A 17 -7.19 2.69 6.80
C CYS A 17 -5.81 2.03 6.75
N THR A 18 -5.73 0.72 7.03
CA THR A 18 -4.50 -0.07 6.87
C THR A 18 -4.65 -1.14 5.79
N PHE A 19 -3.55 -1.43 5.12
CA PHE A 19 -3.41 -2.46 4.10
C PHE A 19 -1.96 -2.96 4.06
N ASN A 20 -1.71 -4.03 3.34
CA ASN A 20 -0.36 -4.55 3.11
C ASN A 20 0.20 -3.99 1.80
N LEU A 21 1.44 -3.50 1.82
CA LEU A 21 2.25 -3.36 0.62
C LEU A 21 2.78 -4.74 0.22
N VAL A 22 2.58 -5.10 -1.04
CA VAL A 22 3.15 -6.30 -1.63
C VAL A 22 4.54 -5.93 -2.14
N VAL A 23 5.58 -6.49 -1.51
CA VAL A 23 6.98 -6.23 -1.84
C VAL A 23 7.54 -7.48 -2.50
N LYS A 24 8.04 -7.33 -3.72
CA LYS A 24 8.67 -8.40 -4.50
C LYS A 24 10.08 -7.98 -4.86
N ASP A 25 11.06 -8.77 -4.45
CA ASP A 25 12.48 -8.54 -4.71
C ASP A 25 12.91 -7.10 -4.35
N GLY A 26 12.46 -6.63 -3.18
CA GLY A 26 12.77 -5.30 -2.65
C GLY A 26 11.97 -4.14 -3.24
N LYS A 27 11.11 -4.37 -4.24
CA LYS A 27 10.25 -3.34 -4.84
C LYS A 27 8.80 -3.50 -4.44
N VAL A 28 8.12 -2.39 -4.17
CA VAL A 28 6.67 -2.39 -3.97
C VAL A 28 5.98 -2.62 -5.31
N VAL A 29 5.18 -3.68 -5.42
CA VAL A 29 4.51 -4.09 -6.67
C VAL A 29 2.99 -4.11 -6.57
N GLY A 30 2.41 -3.85 -5.39
CA GLY A 30 0.97 -3.92 -5.20
C GLY A 30 0.53 -3.51 -3.81
N THR A 31 -0.79 -3.51 -3.62
CA THR A 31 -1.42 -3.50 -2.30
C THR A 31 -2.29 -4.73 -2.11
N ALA A 32 -2.46 -5.17 -0.87
CA ALA A 32 -3.36 -6.26 -0.51
C ALA A 32 -4.15 -5.90 0.76
N PRO A 33 -5.40 -6.37 0.90
CA PRO A 33 -6.20 -6.14 2.10
C PRO A 33 -5.48 -6.55 3.39
N TYR A 34 -5.68 -5.76 4.45
CA TYR A 34 -5.36 -6.17 5.82
C TYR A 34 -6.66 -6.36 6.62
N HIS A 35 -7.15 -7.60 6.65
CA HIS A 35 -8.46 -7.93 7.23
C HIS A 35 -8.56 -7.69 8.74
N ARG A 36 -7.43 -7.68 9.46
CA ARG A 36 -7.40 -7.39 10.91
C ARG A 36 -7.33 -5.89 11.23
N SER A 37 -7.52 -5.01 10.25
CA SER A 37 -7.57 -3.58 10.49
C SER A 37 -8.79 -3.20 11.35
N PRO A 38 -8.62 -2.52 12.49
CA PRO A 38 -9.75 -2.06 13.30
C PRO A 38 -10.52 -0.90 12.64
N VAL A 39 -9.93 -0.24 11.64
CA VAL A 39 -10.52 0.95 11.00
C VAL A 39 -11.37 0.58 9.79
N ASN A 40 -10.86 -0.32 8.94
CA ASN A 40 -11.46 -0.61 7.64
C ASN A 40 -11.76 -2.08 7.39
N GLU A 41 -11.43 -2.99 8.32
CA GLU A 41 -11.79 -4.42 8.23
C GLU A 41 -11.36 -5.09 6.91
N GLY A 42 -10.25 -4.62 6.32
CA GLY A 42 -9.75 -5.07 5.02
C GLY A 42 -10.39 -4.43 3.78
N LYS A 43 -11.43 -3.59 3.93
CA LYS A 43 -12.03 -2.84 2.82
C LYS A 43 -11.14 -1.66 2.44
N VAL A 44 -10.92 -1.42 1.16
CA VAL A 44 -10.05 -0.32 0.68
C VAL A 44 -10.72 0.37 -0.49
N CYS A 45 -10.73 1.70 -0.51
CA CYS A 45 -11.25 2.48 -1.65
C CYS A 45 -10.28 2.42 -2.85
N PRO A 46 -10.66 2.91 -4.05
CA PRO A 46 -9.77 2.91 -5.21
C PRO A 46 -8.41 3.57 -4.94
N LYS A 47 -8.38 4.70 -4.23
CA LYS A 47 -7.12 5.38 -3.87
C LYS A 47 -6.16 4.45 -3.11
N GLY A 48 -6.65 3.76 -2.09
CA GLY A 48 -5.82 2.84 -1.30
C GLY A 48 -5.41 1.60 -2.08
N THR A 49 -6.27 1.10 -2.97
CA THR A 49 -5.98 -0.08 -3.81
C THR A 49 -4.79 0.19 -4.74
N TYR A 50 -4.74 1.39 -5.33
CA TYR A 50 -3.67 1.81 -6.24
C TYR A 50 -2.56 2.63 -5.55
N ALA A 51 -2.49 2.60 -4.21
CA ALA A 51 -1.50 3.38 -3.45
C ALA A 51 -0.03 3.02 -3.72
N HIS A 52 0.23 1.93 -4.43
CA HIS A 52 1.59 1.48 -4.76
C HIS A 52 2.13 2.14 -6.05
N GLU A 53 1.26 2.63 -6.94
CA GLU A 53 1.64 3.04 -8.30
C GLU A 53 2.63 4.21 -8.32
N PHE A 54 2.48 5.16 -7.40
CA PHE A 54 3.34 6.34 -7.35
C PHE A 54 4.71 6.08 -6.69
N VAL A 55 4.90 4.93 -6.02
CA VAL A 55 6.12 4.66 -5.23
C VAL A 55 7.35 4.57 -6.13
N ASN A 56 7.22 3.91 -7.28
CA ASN A 56 8.31 3.67 -8.22
C ASN A 56 8.17 4.47 -9.53
N ARG A 57 7.39 5.56 -9.52
CA ARG A 57 7.16 6.39 -10.72
C ARG A 57 8.48 7.02 -11.19
N GLU A 58 8.74 6.99 -12.50
CA GLU A 58 10.01 7.44 -13.08
C GLU A 58 10.28 8.94 -12.87
N ASP A 59 9.24 9.76 -12.87
CA ASP A 59 9.30 11.21 -12.68
C ASP A 59 9.07 11.61 -11.21
N ARG A 60 9.36 10.73 -10.25
CA ARG A 60 9.37 11.07 -8.81
C ARG A 60 10.51 12.05 -8.52
N LEU A 61 10.26 13.04 -7.66
CA LEU A 61 11.29 14.01 -7.26
C LEU A 61 12.46 13.30 -6.57
N THR A 62 13.68 13.57 -7.04
CA THR A 62 14.92 12.96 -6.51
C THR A 62 15.87 13.95 -5.84
N LYS A 63 15.71 15.24 -6.08
CA LYS A 63 16.52 16.35 -5.54
C LYS A 63 15.66 17.59 -5.40
#